data_AF-A0A4Q5H7F0-F1
#
_entry.id   AF-A0A4Q5H7F0-F1
#
_cell.length_a   1.000
_cell.length_b   1.000
_cell.length_c   1.000
_cell.angle_alpha   90.00
_cell.angle_beta   90.00
_cell.angle_gamma   90.00
#
_symmetry.space_group_name_H-M   'P 1'
#
loop_
_entity.id
_entity.type
_entity.pdbx_description
1 polymer ?
#
loop_
_entity_poly.entity_id
_entity_poly.type
_entity_poly.pdbx_seq_one_letter_code
_entity_poly.pdbx_strand_id
1 'polypeptide(L)'
;MKKLTLFALAFALLTSCSSNDDEGNKDLQEIWLNSYTAFTPQSDYEQTSAEFYFFPANNGEEFITERKTFNGTVSEYQSLKDETFDLLNQGQIKLNNGEIIKASYSAYVSSSDTKYKSIFLPIGRYFVAAIYKGAKNGYLWLYSTKYAAKYYDVKEAYNPLSLDVVFPCDINHYGLIDWVSWNEKFNYDFHF
;
A
#
# COMPACT_ATOMS: atom_id res chain seq x y z
N MET A 1 57.47 -25.85 6.44
CA MET A 1 56.21 -25.09 6.64
C MET A 1 55.14 -25.67 5.72
N LYS A 2 53.91 -25.74 6.24
CA LYS A 2 52.82 -26.65 5.87
C LYS A 2 52.34 -26.48 4.42
N LYS A 3 52.27 -27.57 3.65
CA LYS A 3 51.40 -27.69 2.47
C LYS A 3 50.12 -28.39 2.95
N LEU A 4 49.04 -27.62 3.01
CA LEU A 4 47.73 -28.10 3.44
C LEU A 4 47.08 -28.83 2.26
N THR A 5 46.72 -30.09 2.50
CA THR A 5 46.07 -31.02 1.57
C THR A 5 44.63 -30.58 1.31
N LEU A 6 44.23 -30.49 0.04
CA LEU A 6 42.86 -30.21 -0.38
C LEU A 6 42.08 -31.55 -0.39
N PHE A 7 41.07 -31.67 0.47
CA PHE A 7 40.17 -32.82 0.49
C PHE A 7 39.01 -32.56 -0.46
N ALA A 8 38.86 -33.42 -1.48
CA ALA A 8 37.68 -33.50 -2.33
C ALA A 8 36.82 -34.69 -1.87
N LEU A 9 35.60 -34.42 -1.44
CA LEU A 9 34.48 -35.35 -1.27
C LEU A 9 33.21 -34.55 -1.58
N ALA A 10 32.11 -35.06 -2.15
CA ALA A 10 31.81 -36.17 -3.02
C ALA A 10 30.36 -35.89 -3.49
N PHE A 11 30.04 -36.25 -4.74
CA PHE A 11 28.69 -36.29 -5.28
C PHE A 11 27.76 -37.21 -4.47
N ALA A 12 26.48 -36.82 -4.28
CA ALA A 12 25.31 -37.53 -4.84
C ALA A 12 23.97 -37.16 -4.15
N LEU A 13 23.06 -36.62 -4.97
CA LEU A 13 21.65 -37.01 -5.16
C LEU A 13 20.74 -37.24 -3.95
N LEU A 14 19.75 -36.35 -3.78
CA LEU A 14 18.35 -36.76 -3.61
C LEU A 14 17.46 -35.94 -4.55
N THR A 15 17.11 -36.60 -5.66
CA THR A 15 15.92 -36.30 -6.45
C THR A 15 14.70 -36.64 -5.61
N SER A 16 13.85 -35.65 -5.32
CA SER A 16 12.44 -35.88 -5.06
C SER A 16 11.67 -35.27 -6.21
N CYS A 17 11.30 -36.12 -7.18
CA CYS A 17 10.16 -35.86 -8.02
C CYS A 17 8.92 -36.26 -7.21
N SER A 18 8.13 -35.28 -6.78
CA SER A 18 6.68 -35.42 -6.76
C SER A 18 6.10 -34.31 -7.62
N SER A 19 5.45 -34.73 -8.69
CA SER A 19 4.76 -33.94 -9.69
C SER A 19 3.55 -33.18 -9.13
N ASN A 20 3.32 -32.02 -9.74
CA ASN A 20 2.11 -31.17 -9.74
C ASN A 20 1.95 -30.23 -8.55
N ASP A 21 2.45 -29.01 -8.68
CA ASP A 21 1.66 -27.96 -9.36
C ASP A 21 2.60 -27.02 -10.13
N ASP A 22 2.28 -26.79 -11.41
CA ASP A 22 2.79 -25.65 -12.17
C ASP A 22 2.26 -24.34 -11.55
N GLU A 23 2.77 -23.96 -10.37
CA GLU A 23 2.89 -22.53 -10.04
C GLU A 23 4.09 -21.99 -10.82
N GLY A 24 3.94 -21.96 -12.14
CA GLY A 24 4.95 -21.46 -13.06
C GLY A 24 5.39 -20.08 -12.60
N ASN A 25 6.66 -20.01 -12.20
CA ASN A 25 7.51 -18.83 -12.06
C ASN A 25 6.76 -17.52 -12.32
N LYS A 26 5.96 -17.05 -11.34
CA LYS A 26 5.28 -15.76 -11.49
C LYS A 26 6.39 -14.73 -11.47
N ASP A 27 6.75 -14.21 -12.64
CA ASP A 27 7.78 -13.19 -12.77
C ASP A 27 7.50 -12.10 -11.73
N LEU A 28 8.46 -11.91 -10.83
CA LEU A 28 8.35 -10.97 -9.72
C LEU A 28 8.87 -9.62 -10.19
N GLN A 29 8.06 -8.58 -10.02
CA GLN A 29 8.44 -7.21 -10.28
C GLN A 29 8.79 -6.50 -8.97
N GLU A 30 9.93 -5.81 -8.94
CA GLU A 30 10.27 -4.91 -7.84
C GLU A 30 9.42 -3.64 -7.91
N ILE A 31 8.84 -3.25 -6.77
CA ILE A 31 8.06 -2.03 -6.59
C ILE A 31 8.62 -1.24 -5.41
N TRP A 32 8.79 0.06 -5.60
CA TRP A 32 9.21 1.00 -4.58
C TRP A 32 8.00 1.75 -4.04
N LEU A 33 7.76 1.61 -2.74
CA LEU A 33 6.64 2.26 -2.05
C LEU A 33 7.12 3.48 -1.28
N ASN A 34 6.34 4.56 -1.38
CA ASN A 34 6.56 5.80 -0.64
C ASN A 34 5.25 6.39 -0.17
N SER A 35 5.29 7.09 0.97
CA SER A 35 4.11 7.77 1.50
C SER A 35 4.47 9.13 2.06
N TYR A 36 3.63 10.11 1.76
CA TYR A 36 3.80 11.49 2.13
C TYR A 36 2.55 12.07 2.77
N THR A 37 2.72 13.14 3.53
CA THR A 37 1.65 14.07 3.93
C THR A 37 1.88 15.43 3.30
N ALA A 38 0.81 16.17 3.12
CA ALA A 38 0.88 17.57 2.71
C ALA A 38 -0.22 18.38 3.40
N PHE A 39 0.16 19.51 3.99
CA PHE A 39 -0.77 20.35 4.75
C PHE A 39 -1.71 21.16 3.85
N THR A 40 -1.21 21.68 2.73
CA THR A 40 -1.99 22.36 1.69
C THR A 40 -1.48 21.92 0.30
N PRO A 41 -2.24 22.16 -0.79
CA PRO A 41 -1.79 21.85 -2.16
C PRO A 41 -0.49 22.55 -2.60
N GLN A 42 -0.02 23.54 -1.84
CA GLN A 42 1.21 24.29 -2.09
C GLN A 42 2.32 23.94 -1.10
N SER A 43 2.05 23.07 -0.12
CA SER A 43 3.05 22.64 0.87
C SER A 43 4.03 21.65 0.27
N ASP A 44 5.26 21.65 0.78
CA ASP A 44 6.20 20.57 0.50
C ASP A 44 5.66 19.23 1.06
N TYR A 45 6.03 18.14 0.41
CA TYR A 45 5.62 16.80 0.80
C TYR A 45 6.55 16.25 1.86
N GLU A 46 5.98 15.86 2.99
CA GLU A 46 6.71 15.32 4.14
C GLU A 46 6.56 13.80 4.19
N GLN A 47 7.66 13.05 4.35
CA GLN A 47 7.58 11.59 4.48
C GLN A 47 6.72 11.21 5.68
N THR A 48 5.84 10.22 5.47
CA THR A 48 4.97 9.69 6.53
C THR A 48 4.95 8.18 6.53
N SER A 49 4.32 7.60 7.57
CA SER A 49 4.09 6.16 7.64
C SER A 49 2.77 5.78 7.00
N ALA A 50 2.75 4.68 6.24
CA ALA A 50 1.54 4.11 5.67
C ALA A 50 1.65 2.59 5.59
N GLU A 51 0.50 1.91 5.63
CA GLU A 51 0.41 0.49 5.26
C GLU A 51 -0.22 0.39 3.88
N PHE A 52 0.44 -0.32 2.98
CA PHE A 52 -0.06 -0.66 1.65
C PHE A 52 -0.59 -2.07 1.65
N TYR A 53 -1.74 -2.28 1.01
CA TYR A 53 -2.38 -3.58 0.82
C TYR A 53 -2.62 -3.84 -0.67
N PHE A 54 -2.28 -5.05 -1.11
CA PHE A 54 -2.40 -5.49 -2.50
C PHE A 54 -3.40 -6.63 -2.58
N PHE A 55 -4.60 -6.33 -3.06
CA PHE A 55 -5.68 -7.29 -3.27
C PHE A 55 -5.65 -7.78 -4.72
N PRO A 56 -5.65 -9.09 -4.98
CA PRO A 56 -5.73 -9.60 -6.35
C PRO A 56 -6.99 -9.09 -7.05
N ALA A 57 -6.85 -8.65 -8.30
CA ALA A 57 -7.95 -8.10 -9.10
C ALA A 57 -7.93 -8.58 -10.57
N ASN A 58 -7.34 -9.76 -10.81
CA ASN A 58 -7.21 -10.33 -12.16
C ASN A 58 -8.55 -10.81 -12.75
N ASN A 59 -9.53 -11.09 -11.90
CA ASN A 59 -10.86 -11.59 -12.24
C ASN A 59 -11.87 -10.47 -12.58
N GLY A 60 -11.45 -9.20 -12.55
CA GLY A 60 -12.32 -8.07 -12.87
C GLY A 60 -13.33 -7.71 -11.76
N GLU A 61 -13.15 -8.22 -10.54
CA GLU A 61 -13.99 -7.86 -9.42
C GLU A 61 -13.87 -6.38 -9.04
N GLU A 62 -15.00 -5.84 -8.59
CA GLU A 62 -15.13 -4.46 -8.14
C GLU A 62 -15.19 -4.37 -6.62
N PHE A 63 -14.46 -3.41 -6.07
CA PHE A 63 -14.26 -3.21 -4.65
C PHE A 63 -15.15 -2.07 -4.14
N ILE A 64 -15.79 -2.27 -2.99
CA ILE A 64 -16.59 -1.23 -2.34
C ILE A 64 -15.67 -0.21 -1.72
N THR A 65 -15.68 0.99 -2.30
CA THR A 65 -15.02 2.19 -1.77
C THR A 65 -15.95 3.37 -1.87
N GLU A 66 -15.82 4.32 -0.95
CA GLU A 66 -16.74 5.45 -0.89
C GLU A 66 -15.99 6.69 -0.42
N ARG A 67 -16.13 7.78 -1.20
CA ARG A 67 -15.73 9.12 -0.78
C ARG A 67 -16.84 9.73 0.04
N LYS A 68 -16.52 10.21 1.24
CA LYS A 68 -17.49 10.82 2.14
C LYS A 68 -17.10 12.24 2.47
N THR A 69 -18.08 13.12 2.43
CA THR A 69 -17.94 14.52 2.88
C THR A 69 -18.35 14.65 4.33
N PHE A 70 -17.67 15.50 5.08
CA PHE A 70 -17.95 15.80 6.47
C PHE A 70 -18.14 17.31 6.65
N ASN A 71 -19.16 17.70 7.41
CA ASN A 71 -19.38 19.08 7.81
C ASN A 71 -19.81 19.07 9.27
N GLY A 72 -18.86 19.34 10.16
CA GLY A 72 -19.06 19.25 11.60
C GLY A 72 -17.81 19.70 12.35
N THR A 73 -17.79 19.43 13.64
CA THR A 73 -16.70 19.83 14.54
C THR A 73 -15.52 18.87 14.49
N VAL A 74 -14.36 19.34 14.97
CA VAL A 74 -13.16 18.52 15.17
C VAL A 74 -13.44 17.26 16.01
N SER A 75 -14.21 17.39 17.09
CA SER A 75 -14.51 16.26 17.98
C SER A 75 -15.37 15.19 17.29
N GLU A 76 -16.30 15.62 16.45
CA GLU A 76 -17.12 14.72 15.65
C GLU A 76 -16.28 14.01 14.58
N TYR A 77 -15.38 14.74 13.90
CA TYR A 77 -14.47 14.15 12.93
C TYR A 77 -13.62 13.03 13.55
N GLN A 78 -13.02 13.29 14.70
CA GLN A 78 -12.18 12.31 15.41
C GLN A 78 -12.94 11.05 15.85
N SER A 79 -14.27 11.11 15.89
CA SER A 79 -15.15 10.00 16.26
C SER A 79 -15.77 9.27 15.06
N LEU A 80 -15.46 9.71 13.83
CA LEU A 80 -15.96 9.08 12.60
C LEU A 80 -15.52 7.63 12.50
N LYS A 81 -16.43 6.80 11.97
CA LYS A 81 -16.17 5.41 11.61
C LYS A 81 -16.39 5.23 10.12
N ASP A 82 -15.56 4.41 9.51
CA ASP A 82 -15.67 4.04 8.11
C ASP A 82 -15.42 2.53 7.97
N GLU A 83 -16.41 1.78 7.50
CA GLU A 83 -16.35 0.32 7.40
C GLU A 83 -15.17 -0.13 6.54
N THR A 84 -14.94 0.52 5.40
CA THR A 84 -13.83 0.17 4.51
C THR A 84 -12.49 0.46 5.18
N PHE A 85 -12.32 1.61 5.83
CA PHE A 85 -11.11 1.91 6.59
C PHE A 85 -10.87 0.90 7.74
N ASP A 86 -11.92 0.50 8.46
CA ASP A 86 -11.84 -0.48 9.55
C ASP A 86 -11.46 -1.88 9.03
N LEU A 87 -11.99 -2.29 7.87
CA LEU A 87 -11.58 -3.51 7.17
C LEU A 87 -10.14 -3.43 6.69
N LEU A 88 -9.73 -2.31 6.11
CA LEU A 88 -8.34 -2.10 5.65
C LEU A 88 -7.36 -2.17 6.81
N ASN A 89 -7.70 -1.67 8.00
CA ASN A 89 -6.87 -1.85 9.20
C ASN A 89 -6.64 -3.33 9.58
N GLN A 90 -7.50 -4.22 9.10
CA GLN A 90 -7.41 -5.67 9.28
C GLN A 90 -6.85 -6.38 8.03
N GLY A 91 -6.37 -5.63 7.04
CA GLY A 91 -5.88 -6.15 5.75
C GLY A 91 -6.98 -6.77 4.90
N GLN A 92 -8.21 -6.28 5.02
CA GLN A 92 -9.40 -6.80 4.35
C GLN A 92 -10.10 -5.71 3.53
N ILE A 93 -10.91 -6.14 2.57
CA ILE A 93 -11.79 -5.25 1.81
C ILE A 93 -13.02 -6.02 1.33
N LYS A 94 -14.11 -5.28 1.11
CA LYS A 94 -15.38 -5.82 0.65
C LYS A 94 -15.54 -5.64 -0.86
N LEU A 95 -16.01 -6.67 -1.54
CA LEU A 95 -16.38 -6.65 -2.96
C LEU A 95 -17.84 -6.21 -3.14
N ASN A 96 -18.20 -5.78 -4.34
CA ASN A 96 -19.58 -5.37 -4.68
C ASN A 96 -20.61 -6.50 -4.49
N ASN A 97 -20.20 -7.76 -4.56
CA ASN A 97 -21.04 -8.92 -4.26
C ASN A 97 -21.24 -9.17 -2.74
N GLY A 98 -20.60 -8.38 -1.88
CA GLY A 98 -20.65 -8.47 -0.42
C GLY A 98 -19.58 -9.37 0.23
N GLU A 99 -18.78 -10.09 -0.57
CA GLU A 99 -17.68 -10.91 -0.07
C GLU A 99 -16.57 -10.04 0.54
N ILE A 100 -15.93 -10.54 1.60
CA ILE A 100 -14.78 -9.90 2.22
C ILE A 100 -13.54 -10.73 1.88
N ILE A 101 -12.58 -10.11 1.21
CA ILE A 101 -11.32 -10.73 0.83
C ILE A 101 -10.16 -10.12 1.61
N LYS A 102 -9.07 -10.89 1.73
CA LYS A 102 -7.83 -10.45 2.38
C LYS A 102 -6.81 -9.99 1.33
N ALA A 103 -5.94 -9.07 1.74
CA ALA A 103 -4.82 -8.69 0.92
C ALA A 103 -3.90 -9.90 0.70
N SER A 104 -3.45 -10.09 -0.53
CA SER A 104 -2.45 -11.11 -0.85
C SER A 104 -1.05 -10.73 -0.38
N TYR A 105 -0.81 -9.43 -0.22
CA TYR A 105 0.42 -8.87 0.28
C TYR A 105 0.15 -7.55 1.01
N SER A 106 0.95 -7.25 2.03
CA SER A 106 0.97 -5.92 2.65
C SER A 106 2.40 -5.46 2.93
N ALA A 107 2.59 -4.15 3.01
CA ALA A 107 3.86 -3.56 3.35
C ALA A 107 3.69 -2.26 4.14
N TYR A 108 4.41 -2.20 5.26
CA TYR A 108 4.57 -1.00 6.04
C TYR A 108 5.71 -0.14 5.46
N VAL A 109 5.40 1.11 5.14
CA VAL A 109 6.36 2.18 4.87
C VAL A 109 6.50 3.02 6.13
N SER A 110 7.73 3.21 6.60
CA SER A 110 7.99 4.02 7.78
C SER A 110 8.23 5.49 7.39
N SER A 111 7.80 6.43 8.23
CA SER A 111 8.19 7.84 8.10
C SER A 111 9.70 8.06 8.20
N SER A 112 10.45 7.08 8.73
CA SER A 112 11.91 7.10 8.78
C SER A 112 12.59 6.56 7.52
N ASP A 113 11.85 6.01 6.57
CA ASP A 113 12.41 5.48 5.32
C ASP A 113 12.74 6.66 4.40
N THR A 114 14.03 7.01 4.32
CA THR A 114 14.51 8.20 3.61
C THR A 114 14.58 8.04 2.09
N LYS A 115 14.14 6.90 1.54
CA LYS A 115 14.20 6.60 0.09
C LYS A 115 12.93 5.96 -0.44
N TYR A 116 12.67 4.73 -0.01
CA TYR A 116 11.54 3.90 -0.42
C TYR A 116 11.58 2.58 0.35
N LYS A 117 10.43 1.93 0.47
CA LYS A 117 10.32 0.52 0.83
C LYS A 117 10.25 -0.31 -0.45
N SER A 118 11.21 -1.21 -0.65
CA SER A 118 11.17 -2.15 -1.78
C SER A 118 10.36 -3.40 -1.43
N ILE A 119 9.51 -3.82 -2.35
CA ILE A 119 8.72 -5.06 -2.30
C ILE A 119 8.80 -5.78 -3.65
N PHE A 120 8.49 -7.08 -3.66
CA PHE A 120 8.43 -7.89 -4.88
C PHE A 120 7.04 -8.50 -5.00
N LEU A 121 6.34 -8.19 -6.10
CA LEU A 121 5.01 -8.73 -6.37
C LEU A 121 5.01 -9.54 -7.66
N PRO A 122 4.25 -10.64 -7.73
CA PRO A 122 3.89 -11.27 -8.99
C PRO A 122 3.33 -10.26 -9.99
N ILE A 123 3.67 -10.41 -11.27
CA ILE A 123 2.98 -9.73 -12.36
C ILE A 123 1.48 -10.04 -12.29
N GLY A 124 0.66 -9.00 -12.46
CA GLY A 124 -0.79 -9.10 -12.41
C GLY A 124 -1.46 -7.78 -12.04
N ARG A 125 -2.78 -7.80 -12.04
CA ARG A 125 -3.59 -6.65 -11.65
C ARG A 125 -3.97 -6.74 -10.17
N TYR A 126 -3.76 -5.65 -9.46
CA TYR A 126 -4.08 -5.49 -8.07
C TYR A 126 -5.02 -4.32 -7.87
N PHE A 127 -5.94 -4.46 -6.92
CA PHE A 127 -6.53 -3.31 -6.25
C PHE A 127 -5.61 -2.97 -5.08
N VAL A 128 -5.01 -1.78 -5.11
CA VAL A 128 -4.06 -1.33 -4.10
C VAL A 128 -4.72 -0.29 -3.22
N ALA A 129 -4.61 -0.44 -1.90
CA ALA A 129 -5.06 0.52 -0.93
C ALA A 129 -3.90 0.93 -0.01
N ALA A 130 -3.80 2.22 0.30
CA ALA A 130 -2.85 2.76 1.26
C ALA A 130 -3.59 3.45 2.40
N ILE A 131 -3.25 3.09 3.64
CA ILE A 131 -3.81 3.72 4.85
C ILE A 131 -2.74 4.46 5.63
N TYR A 132 -3.09 5.67 6.08
CA TYR A 132 -2.21 6.47 6.91
C TYR A 132 -1.94 5.78 8.27
N LYS A 133 -0.65 5.64 8.61
CA LYS A 133 -0.16 5.07 9.88
C LYS A 133 0.78 6.02 10.63
N GLY A 134 0.88 7.27 10.19
CA GLY A 134 1.70 8.29 10.85
C GLY A 134 1.14 8.72 12.21
N ALA A 135 1.84 9.69 12.82
CA ALA A 135 1.46 10.22 14.12
C ALA A 135 0.09 10.93 14.08
N LYS A 136 -0.63 10.92 15.19
CA LYS A 136 -1.98 11.52 15.29
C LYS A 136 -2.05 12.68 16.30
N ASN A 137 -0.91 13.25 16.65
CA ASN A 137 -0.80 14.40 17.55
C ASN A 137 -1.01 15.73 16.82
N GLY A 138 -1.42 16.77 17.56
CA GLY A 138 -1.62 18.11 16.99
C GLY A 138 -2.73 18.12 15.93
N TYR A 139 -2.40 18.52 14.70
CA TYR A 139 -3.32 18.52 13.56
C TYR A 139 -3.23 17.22 12.73
N LEU A 140 -2.28 16.31 13.01
CA LEU A 140 -2.05 15.12 12.18
C LEU A 140 -3.18 14.08 12.24
N TRP A 141 -4.12 14.19 13.19
CA TRP A 141 -5.34 13.38 13.17
C TRP A 141 -6.23 13.67 11.95
N LEU A 142 -6.04 14.79 11.26
CA LEU A 142 -6.78 15.11 10.03
C LEU A 142 -6.45 14.13 8.89
N TYR A 143 -5.32 13.42 8.94
CA TYR A 143 -5.01 12.36 7.98
C TYR A 143 -5.67 11.02 8.35
N SER A 144 -6.27 10.91 9.52
CA SER A 144 -6.88 9.67 10.00
C SER A 144 -8.25 9.40 9.37
N THR A 145 -8.63 8.12 9.36
CA THR A 145 -9.88 7.63 8.77
C THR A 145 -9.99 7.94 7.28
N LYS A 146 -8.84 8.03 6.60
CA LYS A 146 -8.70 8.19 5.15
C LYS A 146 -7.88 7.04 4.58
N TYR A 147 -8.21 6.65 3.36
CA TYR A 147 -7.42 5.73 2.56
C TYR A 147 -7.44 6.16 1.10
N ALA A 148 -6.31 5.96 0.41
CA ALA A 148 -6.26 6.10 -1.05
C ALA A 148 -6.29 4.72 -1.66
N ALA A 149 -6.96 4.56 -2.80
CA ALA A 149 -6.96 3.28 -3.50
C ALA A 149 -7.04 3.45 -5.02
N LYS A 150 -6.46 2.50 -5.75
CA LYS A 150 -6.56 2.41 -7.21
C LYS A 150 -6.31 0.99 -7.70
N TYR A 151 -6.77 0.69 -8.91
CA TYR A 151 -6.25 -0.46 -9.64
C TYR A 151 -4.84 -0.15 -10.13
N TYR A 152 -3.97 -1.15 -10.02
CA TYR A 152 -2.57 -1.06 -10.43
C TYR A 152 -2.16 -2.35 -11.13
N ASP A 153 -1.65 -2.22 -12.35
CA ASP A 153 -1.12 -3.36 -13.11
C ASP A 153 0.38 -3.46 -12.84
N VAL A 154 0.78 -4.50 -12.11
CA VAL A 154 2.18 -4.90 -11.97
C VAL A 154 2.58 -5.60 -13.28
N LYS A 155 3.52 -4.99 -14.01
CA LYS A 155 4.02 -5.47 -15.30
C LYS A 155 5.52 -5.69 -15.19
N GLU A 156 6.05 -6.55 -16.05
CA GLU A 156 7.49 -6.70 -16.21
C GLU A 156 8.11 -5.35 -16.63
N ALA A 157 9.12 -4.92 -15.90
CA ALA A 157 9.86 -3.71 -16.18
C ALA A 157 11.32 -3.87 -15.80
N TYR A 158 12.21 -3.34 -16.64
CA TYR A 158 13.65 -3.35 -16.37
C TYR A 158 14.02 -2.53 -15.12
N ASN A 159 13.34 -1.40 -14.91
CA ASN A 159 13.50 -0.57 -13.71
C ASN A 159 12.37 -0.86 -12.72
N PRO A 160 12.63 -0.76 -11.41
CA PRO A 160 11.59 -0.84 -10.40
C PRO A 160 10.50 0.20 -10.63
N LEU A 161 9.25 -0.21 -10.41
CA LEU A 161 8.10 0.68 -10.52
C LEU A 161 7.93 1.46 -9.21
N SER A 162 7.63 2.76 -9.28
CA SER A 162 7.30 3.55 -8.08
C SER A 162 5.80 3.56 -7.85
N LEU A 163 5.40 3.38 -6.59
CA LEU A 163 4.04 3.55 -6.12
C LEU A 163 4.05 4.41 -4.86
N ASP A 164 3.79 5.69 -5.07
CA ASP A 164 3.78 6.72 -4.04
C ASP A 164 2.38 7.29 -3.82
N VAL A 165 2.11 7.73 -2.60
CA VAL A 165 0.83 8.29 -2.20
C VAL A 165 1.01 9.50 -1.28
N VAL A 166 0.19 10.52 -1.49
CA VAL A 166 0.14 11.72 -0.65
C VAL A 166 -1.18 11.75 0.11
N PHE A 167 -1.11 11.83 1.44
CA PHE A 167 -2.26 12.05 2.31
C PHE A 167 -2.44 13.56 2.55
N PRO A 168 -3.54 14.16 2.06
CA PRO A 168 -3.81 15.58 2.23
C PRO A 168 -4.42 15.89 3.60
N CYS A 169 -4.08 17.05 4.16
CA CYS A 169 -4.67 17.55 5.38
C CYS A 169 -6.04 18.15 5.05
N ASP A 170 -7.11 17.50 5.49
CA ASP A 170 -8.46 17.88 5.11
C ASP A 170 -9.46 17.44 6.19
N ILE A 171 -10.30 18.34 6.69
CA ILE A 171 -11.35 17.99 7.64
C ILE A 171 -12.66 17.61 6.94
N ASN A 172 -12.85 18.04 5.70
CA ASN A 172 -14.12 17.96 4.99
C ASN A 172 -14.33 16.60 4.31
N HIS A 173 -13.34 15.71 4.32
CA HIS A 173 -13.45 14.38 3.72
C HIS A 173 -12.88 13.27 4.61
N TYR A 174 -13.49 12.09 4.51
CA TYR A 174 -13.03 10.84 5.12
C TYR A 174 -13.39 9.66 4.21
N GLY A 175 -12.90 8.47 4.53
CA GLY A 175 -13.01 7.30 3.66
C GLY A 175 -12.05 7.41 2.47
N LEU A 176 -12.54 7.18 1.25
CA LEU A 176 -11.73 7.22 0.04
C LEU A 176 -11.33 8.66 -0.33
N ILE A 177 -10.02 8.90 -0.38
CA ILE A 177 -9.41 10.09 -0.98
C ILE A 177 -8.79 9.77 -2.34
N ASP A 178 -8.51 10.81 -3.13
CA ASP A 178 -7.78 10.65 -4.39
C ASP A 178 -6.39 10.05 -4.15
N TRP A 179 -5.99 9.11 -5.02
CA TRP A 179 -4.61 8.69 -5.09
C TRP A 179 -3.80 9.77 -5.79
N VAL A 180 -2.99 10.51 -5.02
CA VAL A 180 -2.14 11.58 -5.55
C VAL A 180 -0.69 11.15 -5.44
N SER A 181 0.01 11.17 -6.57
CA SER A 181 1.44 10.87 -6.63
C SER A 181 2.31 12.06 -6.22
N TRP A 182 3.58 11.81 -5.87
CA TRP A 182 4.51 12.81 -5.33
C TRP A 182 4.75 13.99 -6.28
N ASN A 183 4.57 13.79 -7.58
CA ASN A 183 4.74 14.78 -8.65
C ASN A 183 3.42 15.43 -9.08
N GLU A 184 2.30 15.04 -8.46
CA GLU A 184 0.96 15.58 -8.72
C GLU A 184 0.55 16.52 -7.59
N LYS A 185 -0.51 17.30 -7.80
CA LYS A 185 -1.12 18.15 -6.77
C LYS A 185 -2.53 17.65 -6.46
N PHE A 186 -2.90 17.73 -5.19
CA PHE A 186 -4.26 17.45 -4.73
C PHE A 186 -5.10 18.74 -4.70
N ASN A 187 -6.43 18.61 -4.77
CA ASN A 187 -7.38 19.72 -4.85
C ASN A 187 -8.24 19.88 -3.58
N TYR A 188 -7.76 19.41 -2.44
CA TYR A 188 -8.46 19.56 -1.16
C TYR A 188 -8.05 20.89 -0.52
N ASP A 189 -9.04 21.74 -0.27
CA ASP A 189 -8.84 23.01 0.42
C ASP A 189 -8.95 22.82 1.94
N PHE A 190 -7.96 23.35 2.67
CA PHE A 190 -7.94 23.31 4.12
C PHE A 190 -8.66 24.53 4.69
N HIS A 191 -9.82 24.30 5.31
CA HIS A 191 -10.63 25.33 5.97
C HIS A 191 -11.00 24.87 7.39
N PHE A 192 -10.87 25.78 8.37
CA PHE A 192 -11.36 25.61 9.75
C PHE A 192 -12.71 26.31 9.93
#